data_AF-A0A952GCC8-F1
#
_entry.id   AF-A0A952GCC8-F1
#
_cell.length_a   1.000
_cell.length_b   1.000
_cell.length_c   1.000
_cell.angle_alpha   90.00
_cell.angle_beta   90.00
_cell.angle_gamma   90.00
#
_symmetry.space_group_name_H-M   'P 1'
#
loop_
_entity.id
_entity.type
_entity.pdbx_description
1 polymer ?
#
loop_
_entity_poly.entity_id
_entity_poly.type
_entity_poly.pdbx_seq_one_letter_code
_entity_poly.pdbx_strand_id
1 'polypeptide(L)'
;MPYIAGMAQHDRRSFLKMTALAGAFSSNSFFQQAHAEEWQAAASAVNHHDAATVAQNEDFWGVIQRGYSVSPLILNLNNGGVSPAPIVVQEAVARYNQMTNEGPSYFMWQILDQGREPLRQKLARLAGA
;
A
#
# COMPACT_ATOMS: atom_id res chain seq x y z
N MET A 1 -56.50 -6.08 17.35
CA MET A 1 -55.58 -4.92 17.32
C MET A 1 -54.15 -5.45 17.21
N PRO A 2 -53.48 -5.41 16.04
CA PRO A 2 -52.11 -5.89 15.93
C PRO A 2 -51.10 -4.77 16.25
N TYR A 3 -50.09 -5.11 17.04
CA TYR A 3 -48.94 -4.27 17.37
C TYR A 3 -47.95 -4.34 16.19
N ILE A 4 -47.64 -3.22 15.56
CA ILE A 4 -46.68 -3.13 14.46
C ILE A 4 -45.27 -3.26 15.05
N ALA A 5 -44.52 -4.27 14.60
CA ALA A 5 -43.11 -4.44 14.91
C ALA A 5 -42.31 -3.23 14.38
N GLY A 6 -41.64 -2.51 15.28
CA GLY A 6 -40.74 -1.42 14.93
C GLY A 6 -39.59 -1.92 14.06
N MET A 7 -39.51 -1.39 12.84
CA MET A 7 -38.39 -1.61 11.92
C MET A 7 -37.08 -1.14 12.59
N ALA A 8 -36.04 -1.98 12.51
CA ALA A 8 -34.71 -1.65 13.02
C ALA A 8 -34.22 -0.33 12.40
N GLN A 9 -34.14 0.71 13.22
CA GLN A 9 -33.57 2.00 12.85
C GLN A 9 -32.06 1.80 12.69
N HIS A 10 -31.58 1.66 11.45
CA HIS A 10 -30.15 1.68 11.17
C HIS A 10 -29.58 3.00 11.71
N ASP A 11 -28.69 2.89 12.71
CA ASP A 11 -28.15 4.03 13.44
C ASP A 11 -27.34 4.93 12.47
N ARG A 12 -27.63 6.23 12.48
CA ARG A 12 -26.92 7.25 11.69
C ARG A 12 -25.42 7.22 11.98
N ARG A 13 -25.04 6.84 13.21
CA ARG A 13 -23.64 6.62 13.61
C ARG A 13 -23.01 5.44 12.87
N SER A 14 -23.74 4.37 12.61
CA SER A 14 -23.27 3.21 11.84
C SER A 14 -23.08 3.58 10.37
N PHE A 15 -24.01 4.35 9.80
CA PHE A 15 -23.87 4.86 8.43
C PHE A 15 -22.65 5.78 8.28
N LEU A 16 -22.47 6.76 9.17
CA LEU A 16 -21.31 7.67 9.14
C LEU A 16 -19.98 6.95 9.32
N LYS A 17 -19.92 5.94 10.21
CA LYS A 17 -18.74 5.08 10.36
C LYS A 17 -18.43 4.31 9.08
N MET A 18 -19.44 3.73 8.44
CA MET A 18 -19.26 2.94 7.21
C MET A 18 -18.79 3.81 6.04
N THR A 19 -19.34 5.01 5.89
CA THR A 19 -18.96 5.97 4.84
C THR A 19 -17.58 6.57 5.07
N ALA A 20 -17.21 6.90 6.31
CA ALA A 20 -15.87 7.39 6.64
C ALA A 20 -14.78 6.34 6.39
N LEU A 21 -15.04 5.08 6.76
CA LEU A 21 -14.15 3.96 6.45
C LEU A 21 -14.03 3.80 4.92
N ALA A 22 -15.16 3.70 4.20
CA ALA A 22 -15.14 3.50 2.74
C ALA A 22 -14.44 4.64 1.97
N GLY A 23 -14.64 5.90 2.37
CA GLY A 23 -13.99 7.06 1.76
C GLY A 23 -12.49 7.14 2.02
N ALA A 24 -12.04 6.77 3.23
CA ALA A 24 -10.61 6.73 3.57
C ALA A 24 -9.86 5.59 2.87
N PHE A 25 -10.55 4.48 2.56
CA PHE A 25 -9.94 3.32 1.91
C PHE A 25 -10.05 3.32 0.37
N SER A 26 -11.05 3.96 -0.24
CA SER A 26 -11.31 3.81 -1.69
C SER A 26 -10.40 4.62 -2.61
N SER A 27 -10.03 5.86 -2.26
CA SER A 27 -9.15 6.70 -3.09
C SER A 27 -7.71 6.16 -3.16
N ASN A 28 -7.25 5.48 -2.11
CA ASN A 28 -5.93 4.84 -2.06
C ASN A 28 -5.83 3.58 -2.93
N SER A 29 -6.94 2.93 -3.27
CA SER A 29 -6.94 1.73 -4.11
C SER A 29 -6.46 2.04 -5.52
N PHE A 30 -6.93 3.15 -6.11
CA PHE A 30 -6.68 3.46 -7.53
C PHE A 30 -5.22 3.87 -7.82
N PHE A 31 -4.58 4.66 -6.96
CA PHE A 31 -3.17 5.05 -7.15
C PHE A 31 -2.21 3.86 -6.95
N GLN A 32 -2.50 3.00 -5.97
CA GLN A 32 -1.75 1.76 -5.77
C GLN A 32 -1.97 0.76 -6.92
N GLN A 33 -3.16 0.75 -7.53
CA GLN A 33 -3.47 -0.07 -8.70
C GLN A 33 -2.68 0.35 -9.94
N ALA A 34 -2.60 1.64 -10.26
CA ALA A 34 -1.94 2.12 -11.46
C ALA A 34 -0.43 1.79 -11.48
N HIS A 35 0.28 2.00 -10.38
CA HIS A 35 1.70 1.62 -10.27
C HIS A 35 1.91 0.10 -10.25
N ALA A 36 1.00 -0.64 -9.62
CA ALA A 36 1.06 -2.10 -9.63
C ALA A 36 0.86 -2.67 -11.04
N GLU A 37 -0.03 -2.08 -11.84
CA GLU A 37 -0.28 -2.49 -13.22
C GLU A 37 0.95 -2.25 -14.11
N GLU A 38 1.61 -1.09 -14.01
CA GLU A 38 2.82 -0.80 -14.80
C GLU A 38 3.95 -1.78 -14.46
N TRP A 39 4.16 -2.08 -13.17
CA TRP A 39 5.19 -3.03 -12.73
C TRP A 39 4.87 -4.45 -13.19
N GLN A 40 3.61 -4.86 -13.10
CA GLN A 40 3.19 -6.19 -13.50
C GLN A 40 3.28 -6.37 -15.02
N ALA A 41 2.96 -5.34 -15.80
CA ALA A 41 3.16 -5.34 -17.25
C ALA A 41 4.65 -5.44 -17.60
N ALA A 42 5.50 -4.63 -16.96
CA ALA A 42 6.96 -4.65 -17.18
C ALA A 42 7.57 -6.02 -16.82
N ALA A 43 7.19 -6.59 -15.68
CA ALA A 43 7.64 -7.92 -15.27
C ALA A 43 7.17 -9.00 -16.26
N SER A 44 5.90 -8.95 -16.68
CA SER A 44 5.35 -9.91 -17.64
C SER A 44 6.07 -9.85 -18.99
N ALA A 45 6.44 -8.65 -19.45
CA ALA A 45 7.14 -8.45 -20.71
C ALA A 45 8.54 -9.10 -20.73
N VAL A 46 9.19 -9.26 -19.57
CA VAL A 46 10.54 -9.82 -19.47
C VAL A 46 10.60 -11.26 -18.97
N ASN A 47 9.48 -11.84 -18.53
CA ASN A 47 9.42 -13.18 -17.92
C ASN A 47 9.94 -14.32 -18.81
N HIS A 48 10.02 -14.12 -20.12
CA HIS A 48 10.48 -15.12 -21.09
C HIS A 48 11.97 -15.00 -21.42
N HIS A 49 12.65 -14.00 -20.87
CA HIS A 49 14.06 -13.72 -21.13
C HIS A 49 14.94 -14.26 -19.99
N ASP A 50 16.19 -14.58 -20.32
CA ASP A 50 17.18 -14.95 -19.31
C ASP A 50 17.65 -13.72 -18.51
N ALA A 51 18.26 -13.99 -17.34
CA ALA A 51 18.69 -12.92 -16.45
C ALA A 51 19.71 -11.95 -17.07
N ALA A 52 20.58 -12.44 -17.96
CA ALA A 52 21.60 -11.62 -18.62
C ALA A 52 20.99 -10.64 -19.65
N THR A 53 19.91 -11.06 -20.29
CA THR A 53 19.13 -10.25 -21.23
C THR A 53 18.32 -9.21 -20.47
N VAL A 54 17.62 -9.62 -19.40
CA VAL A 54 16.82 -8.68 -18.58
C VAL A 54 17.71 -7.64 -17.90
N ALA A 55 18.92 -8.02 -17.47
CA ALA A 55 19.88 -7.09 -16.88
C ALA A 55 20.26 -5.92 -17.81
N GLN A 56 20.16 -6.10 -19.13
CA GLN A 56 20.46 -5.07 -20.13
C GLN A 56 19.22 -4.30 -20.62
N ASN A 57 18.03 -4.60 -20.11
CA ASN A 57 16.79 -3.99 -20.57
C ASN A 57 16.49 -2.68 -19.83
N GLU A 58 16.90 -1.56 -20.42
CA GLU A 58 16.72 -0.22 -19.84
C GLU A 58 15.23 0.20 -19.71
N ASP A 59 14.35 -0.29 -20.58
CA ASP A 59 12.91 0.01 -20.48
C ASP A 59 12.31 -0.63 -19.22
N PHE A 60 12.69 -1.87 -18.93
CA PHE A 60 12.32 -2.57 -17.71
C PHE A 60 12.90 -1.88 -16.46
N TRP A 61 14.21 -1.62 -16.44
CA TRP A 61 14.85 -0.98 -15.27
C TRP A 61 14.41 0.47 -15.06
N GLY A 62 14.06 1.19 -16.13
CA GLY A 62 13.48 2.52 -16.05
C GLY A 62 12.15 2.55 -15.30
N VAL A 63 11.28 1.53 -15.47
CA VAL A 63 10.05 1.38 -14.67
C VAL A 63 10.37 1.22 -13.19
N ILE A 64 11.34 0.37 -12.85
CA ILE A 64 11.75 0.13 -11.47
C ILE A 64 12.36 1.41 -10.86
N GLN A 65 13.23 2.10 -11.59
CA GLN A 65 13.89 3.33 -11.13
C GLN A 65 12.89 4.43 -10.79
N ARG A 66 11.85 4.62 -11.63
CA ARG A 66 10.78 5.60 -11.39
C ARG A 66 9.95 5.31 -10.13
N GLY A 67 10.02 4.09 -9.60
CA GLY A 67 9.42 3.73 -8.31
C GLY A 67 10.11 4.35 -7.08
N TYR A 68 11.24 5.04 -7.25
CA TYR A 68 12.04 5.62 -6.17
C TYR A 68 12.27 7.13 -6.38
N SER A 69 12.27 7.88 -5.28
CA SER A 69 12.49 9.34 -5.27
C SER A 69 13.96 9.75 -5.16
N VAL A 70 14.87 8.96 -5.75
CA VAL A 70 16.32 9.17 -5.62
C VAL A 70 16.81 10.37 -6.43
N SER A 71 17.85 11.04 -5.94
CA SER A 71 18.48 12.16 -6.64
C SER A 71 19.29 11.67 -7.85
N PRO A 72 19.15 12.29 -9.04
CA PRO A 72 19.99 11.98 -10.20
C PRO A 72 21.41 12.55 -10.08
N LEU A 73 21.69 13.36 -9.06
CA LEU A 73 22.99 14.02 -8.87
C LEU A 73 24.07 13.10 -8.30
N ILE A 74 23.68 11.96 -7.73
CA ILE A 74 24.60 11.03 -7.09
C ILE A 74 24.40 9.62 -7.62
N LEU A 75 25.50 8.90 -7.81
CA LEU A 75 25.45 7.47 -8.08
C LEU A 75 25.53 6.73 -6.74
N ASN A 76 24.39 6.25 -6.24
CA ASN A 76 24.34 5.50 -4.99
C ASN A 76 24.61 4.00 -5.22
N LEU A 77 25.86 3.58 -4.98
CA LEU A 77 26.28 2.17 -5.04
C LEU A 77 26.14 1.43 -3.70
N ASN A 78 25.55 2.05 -2.67
CA ASN A 78 25.41 1.47 -1.33
C ASN A 78 23.96 1.08 -0.99
N ASN A 79 23.05 0.95 -1.97
CA ASN A 79 21.66 0.53 -1.72
C ASN A 79 21.54 -0.83 -0.99
N GLY A 80 22.56 -1.68 -1.04
CA GLY A 80 22.59 -2.93 -0.25
C GLY A 80 22.78 -2.71 1.26
N GLY A 81 23.44 -1.62 1.68
CA GLY A 81 23.63 -1.27 3.08
C GLY A 81 22.49 -0.39 3.61
N VAL A 82 22.09 0.61 2.83
CA VAL A 82 20.95 1.48 3.14
C VAL A 82 20.24 1.84 1.84
N SER A 83 19.01 1.35 1.68
CA SER A 83 18.17 1.66 0.53
C SER A 83 17.12 2.72 0.88
N PRO A 84 16.80 3.65 -0.03
CA PRO A 84 15.56 4.41 0.06
C PRO A 84 14.36 3.47 0.00
N ALA A 85 13.27 3.83 0.67
CA ALA A 85 11.99 3.16 0.48
C ALA A 85 11.40 3.54 -0.89
N PRO A 86 10.67 2.64 -1.58
CA PRO A 86 9.89 3.01 -2.77
C PRO A 86 8.88 4.13 -2.45
N ILE A 87 8.49 4.93 -3.44
CA ILE A 87 7.59 6.08 -3.29
C ILE A 87 6.28 5.68 -2.60
N VAL A 88 5.67 4.57 -3.03
CA VAL A 88 4.42 4.05 -2.43
C VAL A 88 4.54 3.75 -0.93
N VAL A 89 5.73 3.34 -0.47
CA VAL A 89 5.99 3.10 0.96
C VAL A 89 6.16 4.42 1.70
N GLN A 90 6.87 5.39 1.11
CA GLN A 90 7.04 6.73 1.69
C GLN A 90 5.67 7.41 1.89
N GLU A 91 4.81 7.36 0.88
CA GLU A 91 3.45 7.91 0.94
C GLU A 91 2.58 7.20 1.98
N ALA A 92 2.69 5.87 2.08
CA ALA A 92 1.97 5.12 3.10
C ALA A 92 2.40 5.53 4.52
N VAL A 93 3.70 5.71 4.76
CA VAL A 93 4.23 6.18 6.05
C VAL A 93 3.69 7.58 6.37
N ALA A 94 3.76 8.51 5.42
CA ALA A 94 3.25 9.87 5.60
C ALA A 94 1.76 9.88 5.95
N ARG A 95 0.95 9.11 5.19
CA ARG A 95 -0.50 8.99 5.41
C ARG A 95 -0.83 8.40 6.78
N TYR A 96 -0.19 7.30 7.18
CA TYR A 96 -0.47 6.69 8.48
C TYR A 96 0.01 7.54 9.66
N ASN A 97 1.07 8.34 9.46
CA ASN A 97 1.48 9.33 10.43
C ASN A 97 0.40 10.41 10.61
N GLN A 98 -0.11 10.96 9.50
CA GLN A 98 -1.21 11.93 9.54
C GLN A 98 -2.45 11.36 10.25
N MET A 99 -2.89 10.16 9.87
CA MET A 99 -4.03 9.47 10.51
C MET A 99 -3.80 9.28 12.02
N THR A 100 -2.59 8.90 12.42
CA THR A 100 -2.25 8.73 13.83
C THR A 100 -2.36 10.05 14.59
N ASN A 101 -1.95 11.16 13.99
CA ASN A 101 -2.02 12.48 14.62
C ASN A 101 -3.46 13.01 14.82
N GLU A 102 -4.46 12.45 14.15
CA GLU A 102 -5.87 12.80 14.40
C GLU A 102 -6.39 12.30 15.77
N GLY A 103 -5.72 11.30 16.35
CA GLY A 103 -6.11 10.69 17.62
C GLY A 103 -5.20 9.52 17.96
N PRO A 104 -4.00 9.78 18.52
CA PRO A 104 -2.91 8.80 18.57
C PRO A 104 -3.29 7.46 19.17
N SER A 105 -3.86 7.45 20.38
CA SER A 105 -4.18 6.19 21.06
C SER A 105 -5.26 5.38 20.34
N TYR A 106 -6.22 6.04 19.69
CA TYR A 106 -7.27 5.34 18.95
C TYR A 106 -6.74 4.79 17.62
N PHE A 107 -6.20 5.66 16.76
CA PHE A 107 -5.79 5.26 15.42
C PHE A 107 -4.53 4.39 15.42
N MET A 108 -3.57 4.61 16.33
CA MET A 108 -2.36 3.79 16.39
C MET A 108 -2.63 2.41 17.00
N TRP A 109 -3.27 2.36 18.17
CA TRP A 109 -3.42 1.09 18.90
C TRP A 109 -4.66 0.29 18.51
N GLN A 110 -5.77 0.96 18.20
CA GLN A 110 -7.00 0.23 17.88
C GLN A 110 -7.16 -0.01 16.39
N ILE A 111 -6.69 0.89 15.51
CA ILE A 111 -6.90 0.76 14.07
C ILE A 111 -5.66 0.19 13.38
N LEU A 112 -4.51 0.88 13.46
CA LEU A 112 -3.31 0.49 12.72
C LEU A 112 -2.72 -0.84 13.21
N ASP A 113 -2.76 -1.11 14.52
CA ASP A 113 -2.23 -2.35 15.11
C ASP A 113 -2.95 -3.62 14.61
N GLN A 114 -4.20 -3.51 14.15
CA GLN A 114 -4.94 -4.64 13.56
C GLN A 114 -4.23 -5.19 12.31
N GLY A 115 -3.47 -4.36 11.60
CA GLY A 115 -2.71 -4.76 10.42
C GLY A 115 -1.41 -5.52 10.74
N ARG A 116 -0.91 -5.46 11.98
CA ARG A 116 0.40 -6.00 12.37
C ARG A 116 0.50 -7.51 12.15
N GLU A 117 -0.49 -8.25 12.64
CA GLU A 117 -0.50 -9.70 12.57
C GLU A 117 -0.71 -10.23 11.13
N PRO A 118 -1.69 -9.72 10.35
CA PRO A 118 -1.80 -10.04 8.93
C PRO A 118 -0.54 -9.70 8.13
N LEU A 119 0.12 -8.58 8.42
CA LEU A 119 1.38 -8.21 7.75
C LEU A 119 2.47 -9.25 8.03
N ARG A 120 2.64 -9.65 9.29
CA ARG A 120 3.61 -10.69 9.66
C ARG A 120 3.35 -12.00 8.91
N GLN A 121 2.10 -12.42 8.76
CA GLN A 121 1.74 -13.62 8.01
C GLN A 121 2.02 -13.50 6.50
N LYS A 122 1.84 -12.31 5.92
CA LYS A 122 2.20 -12.05 4.51
C LYS A 122 3.72 -12.10 4.31
N LEU A 123 4.48 -11.52 5.25
CA LEU A 123 5.95 -11.58 5.22
C LEU A 123 6.47 -13.02 5.39
N ALA A 124 5.87 -13.81 6.28
CA ALA A 124 6.21 -15.21 6.44
C ALA A 124 6.00 -16.00 5.13
N ARG A 125 4.84 -15.82 4.48
CA ARG A 125 4.55 -16.43 3.17
C ARG A 125 5.53 -15.98 2.09
N LEU A 126 5.88 -14.70 2.05
CA LEU A 126 6.86 -14.17 1.11
C LEU A 126 8.26 -14.80 1.32
N ALA A 127 8.63 -15.06 2.57
CA ALA A 127 9.88 -15.72 2.93
C ALA A 127 9.85 -17.27 2.77
N GLY A 128 8.73 -17.84 2.30
CA GLY A 128 8.60 -19.28 2.03
C GLY A 128 8.24 -20.15 3.25
N ALA A 129 7.70 -19.55 4.32
CA ALA A 129 7.15 -20.26 5.48
C ALA A 129 5.67 -20.63 5.32
#